data_AF-A0A0B1RQ87-F1
#
_entry.id   AF-A0A0B1RQ87-F1
#
_cell.length_a   1.000
_cell.length_b   1.000
_cell.length_c   1.000
_cell.angle_alpha   90.00
_cell.angle_beta   90.00
_cell.angle_gamma   90.00
#
_symmetry.space_group_name_H-M   'P 1'
#
loop_
_entity.id
_entity.type
_entity.pdbx_description
1 polymer ?
#
loop_
_entity_poly.entity_id
_entity_poly.type
_entity_poly.pdbx_seq_one_letter_code
_entity_poly.pdbx_strand_id
1 'polypeptide(L)'
;MKANSGRTSQREITKQCYGISRAVMRRFARKMGVQRMARGCHEEIVAIVVDFLQELAEDAMLFCQSRGRKTVSLDDLHEALKRRGRRIYGHDKYDEDQNAWSNKTP
;
A
#
# COMPACT_ATOMS: atom_id res chain seq x y z
N MET A 1 41.68 25.29 1.71
CA MET A 1 41.34 24.12 0.85
C MET A 1 39.83 23.94 0.90
N LYS A 2 39.12 24.17 -0.21
CA LYS A 2 37.65 24.20 -0.23
C LYS A 2 37.08 22.77 -0.24
N ALA A 3 36.21 22.45 0.72
CA ALA A 3 35.48 21.19 0.75
C ALA A 3 34.47 21.16 -0.40
N ASN A 4 34.63 20.21 -1.31
CA ASN A 4 33.71 20.03 -2.42
C ASN A 4 32.45 19.34 -1.88
N SER A 5 31.39 20.10 -1.61
CA SER A 5 30.07 19.57 -1.30
C SER A 5 29.50 18.94 -2.57
N GLY A 6 29.81 17.66 -2.79
CA GLY A 6 29.30 16.89 -3.91
C GLY A 6 27.77 16.78 -3.81
N ARG A 7 27.06 17.66 -4.53
CA ARG A 7 25.66 17.44 -4.90
C ARG A 7 25.68 16.26 -5.87
N THR A 8 25.36 15.06 -5.40
CA THR A 8 25.15 13.89 -6.26
C THR A 8 23.86 14.09 -7.05
N SER A 9 24.00 14.79 -8.17
CA SER A 9 23.07 14.86 -9.28
C SER A 9 23.28 13.63 -10.16
N GLN A 10 22.52 12.57 -9.87
CA GLN A 10 21.91 11.62 -10.81
C GLN A 10 21.13 10.67 -9.91
N ARG A 11 19.79 10.70 -9.91
CA ARG A 11 19.01 9.57 -9.37
C ARG A 11 19.16 8.45 -10.37
N GLU A 12 20.30 7.78 -10.34
CA GLU A 12 20.47 6.51 -11.01
C GLU A 12 19.41 5.59 -10.42
N ILE A 13 18.42 5.21 -11.23
CA ILE A 13 17.33 4.30 -10.85
C ILE A 13 17.97 2.92 -10.73
N THR A 14 18.73 2.74 -9.66
CA THR A 14 19.41 1.51 -9.32
C THR A 14 18.35 0.53 -8.84
N LYS A 15 17.81 -0.26 -9.79
CA LYS A 15 16.95 -1.45 -9.58
C LYS A 15 16.18 -1.41 -8.26
N GLN A 16 15.31 -0.41 -8.11
CA GLN A 16 14.60 -0.18 -6.87
C GLN A 16 13.52 -1.25 -6.76
N CYS A 17 13.80 -2.33 -6.05
CA CYS A 17 12.87 -3.43 -5.72
C CYS A 17 11.48 -2.85 -5.38
N TYR A 18 10.59 -2.84 -6.38
CA TYR A 18 9.18 -2.40 -6.34
C TYR A 18 8.89 -1.00 -5.76
N GLY A 19 9.85 -0.07 -5.75
CA GLY A 19 9.65 1.28 -5.21
C GLY A 19 9.58 1.37 -3.67
N ILE A 20 9.71 0.25 -2.95
CA ILE A 20 9.66 0.20 -1.49
C ILE A 20 11.07 0.40 -0.91
N SER A 21 11.34 1.60 -0.38
CA SER A 21 12.65 1.91 0.20
C SER A 21 12.92 1.17 1.54
N ARG A 22 14.19 0.85 1.81
CA ARG A 22 14.63 0.32 3.12
C ARG A 22 14.26 1.24 4.28
N ALA A 23 14.18 2.55 4.03
CA ALA A 23 13.76 3.53 5.04
C ALA A 23 12.30 3.35 5.46
N VAL A 24 11.39 3.09 4.49
CA VAL A 24 9.98 2.79 4.78
C VAL A 24 9.87 1.53 5.64
N MET A 25 10.58 0.46 5.28
CA MET A 25 10.53 -0.79 6.05
C MET A 25 11.09 -0.65 7.46
N ARG A 26 12.15 0.15 7.66
CA ARG A 26 12.60 0.49 9.01
C ARG A 26 11.54 1.25 9.81
N ARG A 27 10.83 2.22 9.21
CA ARG A 27 9.75 2.92 9.90
C ARG A 27 8.62 1.98 10.30
N PHE A 28 8.23 1.08 9.40
CA PHE A 28 7.21 0.06 9.68
C PHE A 28 7.64 -0.85 10.84
N ALA A 29 8.85 -1.41 10.77
CA ALA A 29 9.38 -2.29 11.81
C ALA A 29 9.44 -1.60 13.18
N ARG A 30 9.87 -0.33 13.23
CA ARG A 30 9.87 0.44 14.48
C ARG A 30 8.46 0.68 15.01
N LYS A 31 7.48 0.98 14.14
CA LYS A 31 6.06 1.09 14.54
C LYS A 31 5.54 -0.24 15.13
N MET A 32 6.03 -1.37 14.63
CA MET A 32 5.70 -2.71 15.13
C MET A 32 6.56 -3.15 16.33
N GLY A 33 7.37 -2.27 16.92
CA GLY A 33 8.19 -2.60 18.10
C GLY A 33 9.43 -3.45 17.82
N VAL A 34 9.80 -3.64 16.55
CA VAL A 34 11.00 -4.40 16.17
C VAL A 34 12.24 -3.60 16.57
N GLN A 35 13.10 -4.18 17.42
CA GLN A 35 14.31 -3.50 17.94
C GLN A 35 15.49 -3.56 16.96
N ARG A 36 15.77 -4.72 16.36
CA ARG A 36 16.85 -4.93 15.37
C ARG A 36 16.30 -5.65 14.15
N MET A 37 16.76 -5.25 12.97
CA MET A 37 16.40 -5.88 11.69
C MET A 37 17.66 -6.41 11.04
N ALA A 38 17.60 -7.62 10.49
CA ALA A 38 18.70 -8.18 9.72
C ALA A 38 18.78 -7.55 8.32
N ARG A 39 19.93 -7.72 7.66
CA ARG A 39 20.21 -7.11 6.35
C ARG A 39 19.25 -7.59 5.25
N GLY A 40 18.91 -8.89 5.25
CA GLY A 40 18.07 -9.55 4.23
C GLY A 40 16.57 -9.42 4.42
N CYS A 41 16.10 -8.91 5.57
CA CYS A 41 14.67 -8.79 5.84
C CYS A 41 13.96 -7.82 4.90
N HIS A 42 14.68 -6.86 4.29
CA HIS A 42 14.04 -5.91 3.38
C HIS A 42 13.54 -6.61 2.12
N GLU A 43 14.39 -7.45 1.52
CA GLU A 43 14.08 -8.19 0.32
C GLU A 43 12.94 -9.20 0.56
N GLU A 44 12.99 -9.93 1.68
CA GLU A 44 11.95 -10.89 2.07
C GLU A 44 10.59 -10.22 2.32
N ILE A 45 10.56 -9.13 3.09
CA ILE A 45 9.30 -8.42 3.37
C ILE A 45 8.71 -7.85 2.08
N VAL A 46 9.55 -7.34 1.16
CA VAL A 46 9.05 -6.84 -0.12
C VAL A 46 8.45 -7.96 -0.97
N ALA A 47 9.07 -9.13 -1.02
CA ALA A 47 8.49 -10.30 -1.71
C ALA A 47 7.09 -10.64 -1.15
N ILE A 48 6.96 -10.74 0.17
CA ILE A 48 5.68 -11.02 0.84
C ILE A 48 4.61 -9.97 0.50
N VAL A 49 4.98 -8.69 0.46
CA VAL A 49 4.05 -7.61 0.11
C VAL A 49 3.61 -7.72 -1.36
N VAL A 50 4.53 -8.05 -2.27
CA VAL A 50 4.20 -8.23 -3.69
C VAL A 50 3.25 -9.41 -3.86
N ASP A 51 3.53 -10.55 -3.22
CA ASP A 51 2.68 -11.74 -3.28
C ASP A 51 1.28 -11.43 -2.76
N PHE A 52 1.17 -10.75 -1.61
CA PHE A 52 -0.12 -10.31 -1.06
C PHE A 52 -0.90 -9.40 -2.03
N LEU A 53 -0.23 -8.44 -2.67
CA LEU A 53 -0.89 -7.51 -3.59
C LEU A 53 -1.31 -8.18 -4.89
N GLN A 54 -0.50 -9.11 -5.40
CA GLN A 54 -0.83 -9.87 -6.60
C GLN A 54 -2.09 -10.70 -6.37
N GLU A 55 -2.09 -11.45 -5.29
CA GLU A 55 -3.22 -12.23 -4.82
C GLU A 55 -4.50 -11.37 -4.63
N LEU A 56 -4.37 -10.19 -4.01
CA LEU A 56 -5.51 -9.28 -3.83
C LEU A 56 -6.00 -8.69 -5.16
N ALA A 57 -5.09 -8.35 -6.07
CA ALA A 57 -5.43 -7.77 -7.37
C ALA A 57 -6.16 -8.78 -8.27
N GLU A 58 -5.76 -10.05 -8.25
CA GLU A 58 -6.43 -11.12 -8.99
C GLU A 58 -7.91 -11.25 -8.59
N ASP A 59 -8.20 -11.23 -7.28
CA ASP A 59 -9.57 -11.26 -6.77
C ASP A 59 -10.37 -10.02 -7.16
N ALA A 60 -9.77 -8.84 -7.02
CA ALA A 60 -10.43 -7.59 -7.38
C ALA A 60 -10.74 -7.51 -8.88
N MET A 61 -9.83 -8.01 -9.72
CA MET A 61 -10.05 -8.13 -11.17
C MET A 61 -11.18 -9.12 -11.48
N LEU A 62 -11.25 -10.25 -10.77
CA LEU A 62 -12.33 -11.23 -10.92
C LEU A 62 -13.71 -10.59 -10.61
N PHE A 63 -13.82 -9.84 -9.51
CA PHE A 63 -15.07 -9.15 -9.17
C PHE A 63 -15.43 -8.05 -10.16
N CYS A 64 -14.44 -7.31 -10.64
CA CYS A 64 -14.63 -6.29 -11.68
C CYS A 64 -15.17 -6.91 -12.98
N GLN A 65 -14.56 -8.02 -13.44
CA GLN A 65 -14.99 -8.75 -14.63
C GLN A 65 -16.36 -9.40 -14.46
N SER A 66 -16.65 -9.98 -13.29
CA SER A 66 -17.98 -10.53 -12.97
C SER A 66 -19.08 -9.48 -13.05
N ARG A 67 -18.74 -8.19 -12.92
CA ARG A 67 -19.67 -7.06 -13.01
C ARG A 67 -19.63 -6.38 -14.39
N GLY A 68 -18.94 -6.97 -15.38
CA GLY A 68 -18.86 -6.46 -16.75
C GLY A 68 -18.10 -5.13 -16.90
N ARG A 69 -17.34 -4.71 -15.88
CA ARG A 69 -16.58 -3.45 -15.88
C ARG A 69 -15.14 -3.70 -16.29
N LYS A 70 -14.51 -2.68 -16.87
CA LYS A 70 -13.06 -2.65 -17.18
C LYS A 70 -12.25 -1.90 -16.12
N THR A 71 -12.92 -1.13 -15.29
CA THR A 71 -12.30 -0.31 -14.23
C THR A 71 -12.61 -0.91 -12.88
N VAL A 72 -11.56 -1.27 -12.14
CA VAL A 72 -11.66 -1.76 -10.75
C VAL A 72 -12.16 -0.63 -9.86
N SER A 73 -13.21 -0.89 -9.09
CA SER A 73 -13.79 0.04 -8.11
C SER A 73 -13.40 -0.36 -6.69
N LEU A 74 -13.59 0.54 -5.72
CA LEU A 74 -13.38 0.26 -4.30
C LEU A 74 -14.22 -0.93 -3.81
N ASP A 75 -15.45 -1.05 -4.32
CA ASP A 75 -16.36 -2.15 -4.00
C ASP A 75 -15.79 -3.53 -4.41
N ASP A 76 -14.95 -3.59 -5.44
CA ASP A 76 -14.27 -4.83 -5.85
C ASP A 76 -13.15 -5.19 -4.87
N LEU A 77 -12.40 -4.19 -4.40
CA LEU A 77 -11.33 -4.37 -3.41
C LEU A 77 -11.90 -4.76 -2.04
N HIS A 78 -13.03 -4.18 -1.63
CA HIS A 78 -13.69 -4.52 -0.37
C HIS A 78 -14.18 -5.97 -0.35
N GLU A 79 -14.80 -6.44 -1.44
CA GLU A 79 -15.23 -7.83 -1.53
C GLU A 79 -14.03 -8.79 -1.60
N ALA A 80 -12.96 -8.43 -2.30
CA ALA A 80 -11.70 -9.20 -2.31
C ALA A 80 -11.08 -9.34 -0.91
N LEU A 81 -11.00 -8.23 -0.18
CA LEU A 81 -10.47 -8.21 1.18
C LEU A 81 -11.37 -8.97 2.16
N LYS A 82 -12.69 -8.83 2.04
CA LYS A 82 -13.68 -9.55 2.84
C LYS A 82 -13.61 -11.07 2.59
N ARG A 83 -13.46 -11.50 1.33
CA ARG A 83 -13.26 -12.91 0.95
C ARG A 83 -12.03 -13.52 1.62
N ARG A 84 -10.98 -12.73 1.80
CA ARG A 84 -9.71 -13.12 2.45
C ARG A 84 -9.71 -12.96 3.98
N GLY A 85 -10.83 -12.55 4.57
CA GLY A 85 -10.95 -12.33 6.02
C GLY A 85 -10.23 -11.07 6.53
N ARG A 86 -9.89 -10.12 5.65
CA ARG A 86 -9.15 -8.88 5.97
C ARG A 86 -9.98 -7.64 5.65
N ARG A 87 -11.20 -7.56 6.16
CA ARG A 87 -12.12 -6.44 5.87
C ARG A 87 -11.53 -5.10 6.34
N ILE A 88 -11.57 -4.10 5.46
CA ILE A 88 -11.21 -2.70 5.75
C ILE A 88 -12.50 -1.89 5.93
N TYR A 89 -12.49 -0.88 6.81
CA TYR A 89 -13.62 0.01 7.14
C TYR A 89 -13.27 1.47 6.79
N GLY A 90 -14.27 2.34 6.60
CA GLY A 90 -14.06 3.78 6.41
C GLY A 90 -13.74 4.20 4.97
N HIS A 91 -14.03 3.33 4.00
CA HIS A 91 -13.79 3.54 2.58
C HIS A 91 -15.00 3.14 1.71
N ASP A 92 -16.13 2.80 2.35
CA ASP A 92 -17.39 2.48 1.67
C ASP A 92 -18.09 3.79 1.30
N LYS A 93 -18.73 3.83 0.12
CA LYS A 93 -19.48 5.02 -0.35
C LYS A 93 -20.58 5.48 0.61
N TYR A 94 -21.07 4.59 1.48
CA TYR A 94 -22.09 4.88 2.50
C TYR A 94 -21.53 5.43 3.82
N ASP A 95 -20.21 5.37 4.05
CA ASP A 95 -19.58 5.94 5.25
C ASP A 95 -19.41 7.47 5.11
N GLU A 96 -19.32 8.00 3.87
CA GLU A 96 -19.19 9.44 3.60
C GLU A 96 -20.52 10.20 3.82
N ASP A 97 -21.67 9.54 3.60
CA ASP A 97 -23.01 10.13 3.80
C ASP A 97 -23.34 10.40 5.28
N GLN A 98 -22.65 9.73 6.22
CA GLN A 98 -22.81 10.00 7.66
C GLN A 98 -22.10 11.29 8.10
N ASN A 99 -21.08 11.76 7.36
CA ASN A 99 -20.37 13.01 7.67
C ASN A 99 -20.81 14.20 6.80
N ALA A 100 -21.60 13.97 5.75
CA ALA A 100 -22.17 15.04 4.93
C ALA A 100 -23.41 15.71 5.57
N TRP A 101 -24.08 15.05 6.51
CA TRP A 101 -25.23 15.59 7.26
C TRP A 101 -24.83 16.26 8.59
N SER A 102 -23.72 15.85 9.20
CA SER A 102 -23.28 16.37 10.52
C SER A 102 -22.78 17.83 10.50
N ASN A 103 -22.46 18.40 9.33
CA ASN A 103 -21.87 19.74 9.21
C ASN A 103 -22.83 20.77 8.56
N LYS A 104 -24.14 20.50 8.55
CA LYS A 104 -25.16 21.41 8.00
C LYS A 104 -26.36 21.57 8.92
N THR A 105 -26.17 22.27 10.04
CA THR A 105 -27.19 23.06 10.76
C THR A 105 -26.46 24.10 11.62
N PRO A 106 -27.03 25.30 11.81
CA PRO A 106 -26.31 26.59 11.88
C PRO A 106 -25.22 26.71 12.94
#